data_AF-A0A970B1L6-F1
#
_entry.id   AF-A0A970B1L6-F1
#
_cell.length_a   1.000
_cell.length_b   1.000
_cell.length_c   1.000
_cell.angle_alpha   90.00
_cell.angle_beta   90.00
_cell.angle_gamma   90.00
#
_symmetry.space_group_name_H-M   'P 1'
#
loop_
_entity.id
_entity.type
_entity.pdbx_description
1 polymer ?
#
loop_
_entity_poly.entity_id
_entity_poly.type
_entity_poly.pdbx_seq_one_letter_code
_entity_poly.pdbx_strand_id
1 'polypeptide(L)'
;MKFEIINQFHSLRAKAESFIIEKYKKNFSANIKKFPNILVALVNQQQEITACCGIRTEKDGLFSQIYLKENIRKIIQRIKLDKENFKIFEIVNLTTSNPIASIKFVKELHRYMFEHQVKYVIFSGTMMLRNFLLMMGLKLTVLTKAEVKNISNPEDWGRYYDSDPHVCLAETPNVQFSILFKKFKEQLEYVNISSIAQ
;
A
#
# COMPACT_ATOMS: atom_id res chain seq x y z
N MET A 1 -15.66 -9.50 -6.29
CA MET A 1 -14.77 -8.70 -5.42
C MET A 1 -15.28 -7.27 -5.35
N LYS A 2 -15.85 -6.86 -4.21
CA LYS A 2 -16.34 -5.50 -3.86
C LYS A 2 -15.27 -4.79 -3.03
N PHE A 3 -15.07 -3.49 -3.25
CA PHE A 3 -14.16 -2.67 -2.44
C PHE A 3 -14.94 -2.08 -1.26
N GLU A 4 -14.43 -2.28 -0.04
CA GLU A 4 -15.06 -1.85 1.21
C GLU A 4 -14.14 -0.91 1.99
N ILE A 5 -14.73 0.13 2.58
CA ILE A 5 -14.06 1.04 3.51
C ILE A 5 -14.44 0.62 4.93
N ILE A 6 -13.44 0.28 5.73
CA ILE A 6 -13.60 -0.37 7.03
C ILE A 6 -13.04 0.53 8.12
N ASN A 7 -13.93 1.31 8.75
CA ASN A 7 -13.61 2.08 9.95
C ASN A 7 -13.56 1.18 11.20
N GLN A 8 -13.29 1.78 12.36
CA GLN A 8 -13.12 1.10 13.65
C GLN A 8 -14.36 0.33 14.12
N PHE A 9 -15.56 0.78 13.72
CA PHE A 9 -16.85 0.21 14.14
C PHE A 9 -17.48 -0.68 13.06
N HIS A 10 -16.79 -0.87 11.93
CA HIS A 10 -17.31 -1.63 10.81
C HIS A 10 -17.35 -3.13 11.14
N SER A 11 -18.40 -3.84 10.73
CA SER A 11 -18.57 -5.28 11.03
C SER A 11 -17.42 -6.16 10.51
N LEU A 12 -16.84 -5.80 9.37
CA LEU A 12 -15.65 -6.47 8.80
C LEU A 12 -14.32 -6.12 9.50
N ARG A 13 -14.29 -5.22 10.49
CA ARG A 13 -13.04 -4.72 11.07
C ARG A 13 -12.16 -5.83 11.64
N ALA A 14 -12.72 -6.68 12.49
CA ALA A 14 -11.99 -7.80 13.09
C ALA A 14 -11.44 -8.74 12.00
N LYS A 15 -12.25 -9.08 10.99
CA LYS A 15 -11.84 -9.94 9.88
C LYS A 15 -10.69 -9.34 9.05
N ALA A 16 -10.72 -8.03 8.83
CA ALA A 16 -9.68 -7.30 8.10
C ALA A 16 -8.36 -7.27 8.86
N GLU A 17 -8.40 -7.00 10.17
CA GLU A 17 -7.21 -7.05 11.03
C GLU A 17 -6.63 -8.46 11.09
N SER A 18 -7.45 -9.49 11.32
CA SER A 18 -7.01 -10.89 11.31
C SER A 18 -6.35 -11.28 10.00
N PHE A 19 -6.94 -10.91 8.85
CA PHE A 19 -6.34 -11.18 7.54
C PHE A 19 -4.95 -10.55 7.39
N ILE A 20 -4.77 -9.31 7.84
CA ILE A 20 -3.44 -8.66 7.83
C ILE A 20 -2.46 -9.38 8.76
N ILE A 21 -2.87 -9.68 10.00
CA ILE A 21 -2.05 -10.36 11.00
C ILE A 21 -1.54 -11.69 10.45
N GLU A 22 -2.44 -12.52 9.93
CA GLU A 22 -2.11 -13.84 9.39
C GLU A 22 -1.12 -13.75 8.23
N LYS A 23 -1.31 -12.80 7.31
CA LYS A 23 -0.43 -12.61 6.16
C LYS A 23 0.96 -12.11 6.55
N TYR A 24 1.03 -11.12 7.43
CA TYR A 24 2.31 -10.59 7.90
C TYR A 24 3.06 -11.61 8.77
N LYS A 25 2.34 -12.38 9.59
CA LYS A 25 2.91 -13.50 10.34
C LYS A 25 3.43 -14.59 9.40
N LYS A 26 2.68 -14.95 8.36
CA LYS A 26 3.10 -15.98 7.39
C LYS A 26 4.32 -15.56 6.57
N ASN A 27 4.33 -14.32 6.06
CA ASN A 27 5.34 -13.89 5.10
C ASN A 27 6.61 -13.37 5.78
N PHE A 28 6.49 -12.82 6.99
CA PHE A 28 7.59 -12.14 7.67
C PHE A 28 7.82 -12.61 9.10
N SER A 29 7.02 -13.55 9.64
CA SER A 29 7.00 -13.84 11.09
C SER A 29 6.74 -12.59 11.94
N ALA A 30 6.06 -11.60 11.37
CA ALA A 30 5.76 -10.34 12.04
C ALA A 30 4.52 -10.47 12.94
N ASN A 31 4.49 -9.70 14.01
CA ASN A 31 3.40 -9.61 14.96
C ASN A 31 2.79 -8.19 14.95
N ILE A 32 1.85 -7.97 14.03
CA ILE A 32 1.20 -6.66 13.87
C ILE A 32 0.16 -6.46 14.96
N LYS A 33 0.36 -5.45 15.82
CA LYS A 33 -0.50 -5.16 16.98
C LYS A 33 -1.37 -3.92 16.83
N LYS A 34 -1.03 -3.03 15.91
CA LYS A 34 -1.69 -1.72 15.75
C LYS A 34 -2.08 -1.50 14.30
N PHE A 35 -3.27 -0.95 14.12
CA PHE A 35 -3.88 -0.67 12.83
C PHE A 35 -4.33 0.79 12.77
N PRO A 36 -4.34 1.42 11.58
CA PRO A 36 -4.92 2.73 11.44
C PRO A 36 -6.45 2.71 11.56
N ASN A 37 -7.03 3.89 11.74
CA ASN A 37 -8.47 4.09 11.89
C ASN A 37 -9.27 3.60 10.67
N ILE A 38 -8.68 3.70 9.48
CA ILE A 38 -9.27 3.25 8.21
C ILE A 38 -8.47 2.08 7.66
N LEU A 39 -9.14 0.95 7.48
CA LEU A 39 -8.71 -0.12 6.59
C LEU A 39 -9.57 -0.08 5.33
N VAL A 40 -9.07 -0.66 4.25
CA VAL A 40 -9.87 -0.94 3.05
C VAL A 40 -9.60 -2.36 2.59
N ALA A 41 -10.62 -3.02 2.04
CA ALA A 41 -10.53 -4.42 1.66
C ALA A 41 -11.22 -4.72 0.32
N LEU A 42 -10.76 -5.77 -0.36
CA LEU A 42 -11.56 -6.47 -1.36
C LEU A 42 -12.26 -7.67 -0.74
N VAL A 43 -13.56 -7.77 -0.97
CA VAL A 43 -14.41 -8.86 -0.47
C VAL A 43 -14.98 -9.66 -1.65
N ASN A 44 -14.75 -10.97 -1.70
CA ASN A 44 -15.29 -11.84 -2.76
C ASN A 44 -16.80 -12.12 -2.58
N GLN A 45 -17.39 -12.93 -3.45
CA GLN A 45 -18.82 -13.26 -3.38
C GLN A 45 -19.16 -14.09 -2.13
N GLN A 46 -18.20 -14.84 -1.62
CA GLN A 46 -18.27 -15.66 -0.41
C GLN A 46 -18.05 -14.84 0.89
N GLN A 47 -18.05 -13.50 0.82
CA GLN A 47 -17.80 -12.60 1.95
C GLN A 47 -16.40 -12.75 2.58
N GLU A 48 -15.42 -13.25 1.83
CA GLU A 48 -14.03 -13.39 2.27
C GLU A 48 -13.17 -12.22 1.80
N ILE A 49 -12.24 -11.80 2.65
CA ILE A 49 -11.27 -10.77 2.33
C ILE A 49 -10.18 -11.38 1.46
N THR A 50 -9.98 -10.83 0.27
CA THR A 50 -8.94 -11.25 -0.69
C THR A 50 -7.80 -10.25 -0.80
N ALA A 51 -8.00 -9.03 -0.32
CA ALA A 51 -6.94 -8.03 -0.18
C ALA A 51 -7.30 -7.04 0.91
N CYS A 52 -6.32 -6.51 1.62
CA CYS A 52 -6.52 -5.51 2.65
C CYS A 52 -5.29 -4.60 2.77
N CYS A 53 -5.52 -3.34 3.15
CA CYS A 53 -4.47 -2.44 3.62
C CYS A 53 -5.05 -1.43 4.60
N GLY A 54 -4.17 -0.75 5.33
CA GLY A 54 -4.50 0.42 6.12
C GLY A 54 -4.19 1.71 5.37
N ILE A 55 -5.00 2.73 5.64
CA ILE A 55 -4.79 4.09 5.15
C ILE A 55 -4.53 5.00 6.34
N ARG A 56 -3.40 5.70 6.32
CA ARG A 56 -3.11 6.79 7.27
C ARG A 56 -3.20 8.12 6.55
N THR A 57 -3.67 9.13 7.27
CA THR A 57 -3.62 10.52 6.84
C THR A 57 -2.62 11.29 7.71
N GLU A 58 -2.32 12.54 7.33
CA GLU A 58 -1.52 13.41 8.18
C GLU A 58 -2.14 13.63 9.57
N LYS A 59 -3.48 13.50 9.70
CA LYS A 59 -4.16 13.59 11.01
C LYS A 59 -3.84 12.41 11.93
N ASP A 60 -3.63 11.23 11.37
CA ASP A 60 -3.25 10.03 12.12
C ASP A 60 -1.72 9.95 12.34
N GLY A 61 -0.97 10.86 11.71
CA GLY A 61 0.47 10.76 11.52
C GLY A 61 0.85 9.71 10.48
N LEU A 62 1.91 9.97 9.73
CA LEU A 62 2.43 9.06 8.70
C LEU A 62 3.57 8.23 9.30
N PHE A 63 3.42 6.90 9.30
CA PHE A 63 4.38 5.93 9.82
C PHE A 63 5.76 6.10 9.16
N SER A 64 5.82 6.22 7.83
CA SER A 64 7.07 6.35 7.08
C SER A 64 7.87 7.60 7.42
N GLN A 65 7.28 8.59 8.12
CA GLN A 65 7.98 9.81 8.55
C GLN A 65 9.17 9.50 9.47
N ILE A 66 9.14 8.40 10.22
CA ILE A 66 10.23 7.97 11.12
C ILE A 66 11.55 7.69 10.38
N TYR A 67 11.50 7.38 9.09
CA TYR A 67 12.69 7.10 8.27
C TYR A 67 13.25 8.35 7.58
N LEU A 68 12.49 9.45 7.59
CA LEU A 68 12.81 10.65 6.84
C LEU A 68 13.45 11.68 7.76
N LYS A 69 14.57 12.27 7.31
CA LYS A 69 15.28 13.35 8.02
C LYS A 69 14.51 14.67 8.01
N GLU A 70 13.60 14.84 7.06
CA GLU A 70 12.79 16.03 6.88
C GLU A 70 11.32 15.66 6.81
N ASN A 71 10.43 16.61 7.11
CA ASN A 71 8.99 16.42 6.95
C ASN A 71 8.65 16.08 5.48
N ILE A 72 7.85 15.03 5.26
CA ILE A 72 7.50 14.55 3.92
C ILE A 72 6.91 15.63 3.01
N ARG A 73 6.13 16.56 3.56
CA ARG A 73 5.55 17.66 2.79
C ARG A 73 6.62 18.55 2.19
N LYS A 74 7.67 18.87 2.95
CA LYS A 74 8.83 19.65 2.47
C LYS A 74 9.59 18.89 1.37
N ILE A 75 9.75 17.58 1.55
CA ILE A 75 10.40 16.72 0.54
C ILE A 75 9.59 16.74 -0.77
N ILE A 76 8.27 16.56 -0.71
CA ILE A 76 7.38 16.59 -1.87
C ILE A 76 7.44 17.97 -2.55
N GLN A 77 7.29 19.05 -1.79
CA GLN A 77 7.36 20.43 -2.32
C GLN A 77 8.67 20.69 -3.07
N ARG A 78 9.79 20.18 -2.55
CA ARG A 78 11.11 20.31 -3.19
C ARG A 78 11.25 19.47 -4.45
N ILE A 79 10.85 18.20 -4.41
CA ILE A 79 11.06 17.26 -5.52
C ILE A 79 10.06 17.48 -6.67
N LYS A 80 8.83 17.88 -6.35
CA LYS A 80 7.74 18.04 -7.32
C LYS A 80 7.48 19.49 -7.71
N LEU A 81 8.17 20.44 -7.05
CA LEU A 81 7.93 21.88 -7.19
C LEU A 81 6.46 22.26 -6.92
N ASP A 82 5.75 21.42 -6.18
CA ASP A 82 4.33 21.58 -5.88
C ASP A 82 4.18 22.40 -4.60
N LYS A 83 3.79 23.67 -4.74
CA LYS A 83 3.55 24.57 -3.59
C LYS A 83 2.10 24.57 -3.13
N GLU A 84 1.22 23.82 -3.80
CA GLU A 84 -0.21 23.82 -3.51
C GLU A 84 -0.53 23.09 -2.19
N ASN A 85 -1.79 23.22 -1.77
CA ASN A 85 -2.32 22.37 -0.73
C ASN A 85 -2.70 21.00 -1.31
N PHE A 86 -1.83 20.00 -1.13
CA PHE A 86 -2.06 18.64 -1.59
C PHE A 86 -2.40 17.70 -0.43
N LYS A 87 -3.21 16.68 -0.72
CA LYS A 87 -3.50 15.58 0.21
C LYS A 87 -2.51 14.45 0.02
N ILE A 88 -2.00 13.93 1.14
CA ILE A 88 -1.13 12.77 1.21
C ILE A 88 -1.86 11.65 1.94
N PHE A 89 -1.93 10.47 1.33
CA PHE A 89 -2.24 9.23 2.04
C PHE A 89 -0.98 8.40 2.21
N GLU A 90 -0.91 7.66 3.30
CA GLU A 90 0.02 6.55 3.41
C GLU A 90 -0.73 5.23 3.35
N ILE A 91 -0.22 4.32 2.53
CA ILE A 91 -0.67 2.93 2.51
C ILE A 91 0.25 2.12 3.41
N VAL A 92 -0.34 1.50 4.42
CA VAL A 92 0.35 0.60 5.37
C VAL A 92 -0.27 -0.79 5.34
N ASN A 93 0.47 -1.79 5.79
CA ASN A 93 -0.05 -3.14 6.00
C ASN A 93 -0.73 -3.76 4.76
N LEU A 94 -0.22 -3.46 3.56
CA LEU A 94 -0.78 -3.96 2.31
C LEU A 94 -0.54 -5.46 2.16
N THR A 95 -1.61 -6.23 1.97
CA THR A 95 -1.51 -7.67 1.71
C THR A 95 -2.67 -8.19 0.88
N THR A 96 -2.41 -9.24 0.11
CA THR A 96 -3.34 -9.82 -0.86
C THR A 96 -3.29 -11.35 -0.82
N SER A 97 -4.36 -12.00 -1.25
CA SER A 97 -4.47 -13.46 -1.28
C SER A 97 -3.76 -14.07 -2.49
N ASN A 98 -3.83 -13.38 -3.64
CA ASN A 98 -3.30 -13.83 -4.90
C ASN A 98 -3.08 -12.64 -5.86
N PRO A 99 -2.30 -12.84 -6.94
CA PRO A 99 -2.01 -11.83 -7.95
C PRO A 99 -3.23 -11.11 -8.57
N ILE A 100 -4.32 -11.84 -8.83
CA ILE A 100 -5.54 -11.25 -9.42
C ILE A 100 -6.17 -10.27 -8.42
N ALA A 101 -6.21 -10.64 -7.14
CA ALA A 101 -6.63 -9.76 -6.06
C ALA A 101 -5.69 -8.55 -5.94
N SER A 102 -4.38 -8.72 -6.08
CA SER A 102 -3.39 -7.62 -6.07
C SER A 102 -3.66 -6.59 -7.15
N ILE A 103 -3.80 -7.02 -8.41
CA ILE A 103 -4.05 -6.13 -9.56
C ILE A 103 -5.36 -5.38 -9.37
N LYS A 104 -6.42 -6.10 -8.99
CA LYS A 104 -7.71 -5.47 -8.74
C LYS A 104 -7.63 -4.50 -7.57
N PHE A 105 -6.92 -4.83 -6.50
CA PHE A 105 -6.89 -4.01 -5.29
C PHE A 105 -6.16 -2.69 -5.53
N VAL A 106 -5.01 -2.71 -6.20
CA VAL A 106 -4.31 -1.48 -6.56
C VAL A 106 -5.15 -0.60 -7.50
N LYS A 107 -5.93 -1.20 -8.42
CA LYS A 107 -6.87 -0.44 -9.25
C LYS A 107 -7.96 0.24 -8.41
N GLU A 108 -8.56 -0.49 -7.47
CA GLU A 108 -9.61 0.09 -6.63
C GLU A 108 -9.07 1.13 -5.65
N LEU A 109 -7.87 0.92 -5.10
CA LEU A 109 -7.14 1.91 -4.30
C LEU A 109 -6.88 3.18 -5.11
N HIS A 110 -6.41 3.02 -6.35
CA HIS A 110 -6.18 4.15 -7.25
C HIS A 110 -7.46 4.95 -7.49
N ARG A 111 -8.58 4.28 -7.81
CA ARG A 111 -9.89 4.92 -7.95
C ARG A 111 -10.30 5.66 -6.68
N TYR A 112 -10.19 5.02 -5.52
CA TYR A 112 -10.52 5.63 -4.23
C TYR A 112 -9.69 6.89 -3.96
N MET A 113 -8.37 6.85 -4.20
CA MET A 113 -7.48 7.99 -4.03
C MET A 113 -7.80 9.14 -5.00
N PHE A 114 -8.13 8.80 -6.25
CA PHE A 114 -8.54 9.78 -7.26
C PHE A 114 -9.84 10.49 -6.87
N GLU A 115 -10.87 9.74 -6.45
CA GLU A 115 -12.16 10.29 -6.00
C GLU A 115 -12.01 11.21 -4.78
N HIS A 116 -11.01 10.95 -3.92
CA HIS A 116 -10.73 11.76 -2.73
C HIS A 116 -9.73 12.91 -2.98
N GLN A 117 -9.31 13.11 -4.24
CA GLN A 117 -8.34 14.14 -4.66
C GLN A 117 -7.01 14.02 -3.91
N VAL A 118 -6.57 12.78 -3.66
CA VAL A 118 -5.25 12.49 -3.10
C VAL A 118 -4.24 12.62 -4.21
N LYS A 119 -3.29 13.55 -4.06
CA LYS A 119 -2.26 13.80 -5.08
C LYS A 119 -1.04 12.89 -4.90
N TYR A 120 -0.68 12.62 -3.65
CA TYR A 120 0.51 11.85 -3.30
C TYR A 120 0.20 10.70 -2.37
N VAL A 121 0.91 9.59 -2.59
CA VAL A 121 0.84 8.39 -1.78
C VAL A 121 2.24 8.05 -1.30
N ILE A 122 2.39 7.82 0.00
CA ILE A 122 3.62 7.30 0.59
C ILE A 122 3.41 5.87 1.10
N PHE A 123 4.46 5.05 1.05
CA PHE A 123 4.46 3.73 1.65
C PHE A 123 5.90 3.24 1.86
N SER A 124 6.11 2.40 2.86
CA SER A 124 7.31 1.55 2.95
C SER A 124 7.03 0.24 2.24
N GLY A 125 7.66 0.01 1.10
CA GLY A 125 7.41 -1.16 0.26
C GLY A 125 8.62 -2.07 0.14
N THR A 126 8.40 -3.37 0.20
CA THR A 126 9.40 -4.42 -0.08
C THR A 126 9.87 -4.33 -1.53
N MET A 127 11.02 -4.93 -1.86
CA MET A 127 11.51 -4.95 -3.25
C MET A 127 10.47 -5.54 -4.22
N MET A 128 9.81 -6.62 -3.82
CA MET A 128 8.77 -7.26 -4.63
C MET A 128 7.56 -6.34 -4.83
N LEU A 129 7.08 -5.63 -3.80
CA LEU A 129 5.97 -4.68 -3.94
C LEU A 129 6.34 -3.54 -4.89
N ARG A 130 7.55 -2.98 -4.78
CA ARG A 130 8.02 -1.92 -5.68
C ARG A 130 8.04 -2.39 -7.13
N ASN A 131 8.58 -3.58 -7.39
CA ASN A 131 8.64 -4.17 -8.72
C ASN A 131 7.24 -4.39 -9.31
N PHE A 132 6.30 -4.90 -8.50
CA PHE A 132 4.91 -5.06 -8.90
C PHE A 132 4.26 -3.72 -9.28
N LEU A 133 4.45 -2.68 -8.46
CA LEU A 133 3.87 -1.36 -8.75
C LEU A 133 4.51 -0.67 -9.98
N LEU A 134 5.82 -0.85 -10.20
CA LEU A 134 6.49 -0.40 -11.43
C LEU A 134 5.98 -1.14 -12.66
N MET A 135 5.80 -2.46 -12.57
CA MET A 135 5.20 -3.29 -13.61
C MET A 135 3.76 -2.86 -13.94
N MET A 136 3.02 -2.46 -12.90
CA MET A 136 1.70 -1.84 -13.01
C MET A 136 1.72 -0.44 -13.64
N GLY A 137 2.90 0.13 -13.93
CA GLY A 137 3.07 1.42 -14.59
C GLY A 137 3.05 2.63 -13.65
N LEU A 138 3.13 2.42 -12.33
CA LEU A 138 3.23 3.55 -11.39
C LEU A 138 4.62 4.17 -11.50
N LYS A 139 4.65 5.52 -11.49
CA LYS A 139 5.89 6.25 -11.28
C LYS A 139 6.19 6.31 -9.79
N LEU A 140 7.23 5.59 -9.36
CA LEU A 140 7.69 5.57 -7.98
C LEU A 140 8.97 6.40 -7.84
N THR A 141 9.01 7.26 -6.83
CA THR A 141 10.23 7.94 -6.38
C THR A 141 10.65 7.33 -5.05
N VAL A 142 11.77 6.61 -5.05
CA VAL A 142 12.37 6.10 -3.81
C VAL A 142 12.99 7.27 -3.04
N LEU A 143 12.56 7.47 -1.79
CA LEU A 143 13.03 8.57 -0.95
C LEU A 143 14.21 8.16 -0.07
N THR A 144 14.11 6.99 0.58
CA THR A 144 15.15 6.44 1.44
C THR A 144 14.90 4.96 1.72
N LYS A 145 15.93 4.24 2.18
CA LYS A 145 15.78 2.89 2.72
C LYS A 145 15.06 2.94 4.07
N ALA A 146 14.09 2.05 4.27
CA ALA A 146 13.42 1.90 5.56
C ALA A 146 14.30 1.05 6.48
N GLU A 147 15.25 1.70 7.17
CA GLU A 147 16.18 0.99 8.04
C GLU A 147 15.54 0.64 9.40
N VAL A 148 15.65 -0.64 9.77
CA VAL A 148 15.11 -1.21 11.02
C VAL A 148 15.55 -0.47 12.29
N LYS A 149 16.75 0.14 12.28
CA LYS A 149 17.30 0.91 13.41
C LYS A 149 16.44 2.11 13.82
N ASN A 150 15.54 2.57 12.94
CA ASN A 150 14.65 3.70 13.23
C ASN A 150 13.33 3.29 13.91
N ILE A 151 13.11 1.98 14.12
CA ILE A 151 11.90 1.44 14.72
C ILE A 151 12.15 1.12 16.19
N SER A 152 11.20 1.47 17.06
CA SER A 152 11.31 1.21 18.49
C SER A 152 11.17 -0.27 18.86
N ASN A 153 10.33 -1.02 18.13
CA ASN A 153 10.04 -2.44 18.38
C ASN A 153 10.36 -3.29 17.14
N PRO A 154 11.65 -3.42 16.77
CA PRO A 154 12.04 -4.13 15.55
C PRO A 154 11.62 -5.62 15.55
N GLU A 155 11.52 -6.24 16.72
CA GLU A 155 11.09 -7.63 16.91
C GLU A 155 9.66 -7.90 16.42
N ASP A 156 8.77 -6.90 16.50
CA ASP A 156 7.39 -7.01 16.04
C ASP A 156 7.30 -7.14 14.50
N TRP A 157 8.36 -6.83 13.78
CA TRP A 157 8.40 -6.89 12.32
C TRP A 157 9.07 -8.16 11.75
N GLY A 158 9.61 -9.02 12.62
CA GLY A 158 10.29 -10.25 12.22
C GLY A 158 11.29 -10.03 11.08
N ARG A 159 11.09 -10.75 9.98
CA ARG A 159 11.93 -10.72 8.77
C ARG A 159 11.50 -9.68 7.73
N TYR A 160 10.58 -8.77 8.05
CA TYR A 160 10.11 -7.77 7.09
C TYR A 160 11.27 -6.94 6.52
N TYR A 161 12.24 -6.55 7.34
CA TYR A 161 13.38 -5.74 6.90
C TYR A 161 14.40 -6.51 6.02
N ASP A 162 14.37 -7.85 6.01
CA ASP A 162 15.15 -8.66 5.07
C ASP A 162 14.68 -8.44 3.62
N SER A 163 13.45 -7.95 3.42
CA SER A 163 12.84 -7.72 2.11
C SER A 163 13.30 -6.42 1.41
N ASP A 164 14.34 -5.79 1.94
CA ASP A 164 14.89 -4.51 1.50
C ASP A 164 13.82 -3.40 1.36
N PRO A 165 13.04 -3.10 2.42
CA PRO A 165 11.98 -2.12 2.32
C PRO A 165 12.52 -0.71 2.11
N HIS A 166 11.83 0.06 1.27
CA HIS A 166 12.16 1.45 0.98
C HIS A 166 10.91 2.32 1.10
N VAL A 167 11.10 3.53 1.62
CA VAL A 167 10.07 4.57 1.62
C VAL A 167 9.97 5.13 0.21
N CYS A 168 8.78 4.99 -0.36
CA CYS A 168 8.48 5.39 -1.73
C CYS A 168 7.39 6.45 -1.73
N LEU A 169 7.53 7.43 -2.63
CA LEU A 169 6.51 8.38 -3.01
C LEU A 169 5.97 7.98 -4.37
N ALA A 170 4.64 7.90 -4.50
CA ALA A 170 3.95 7.79 -5.76
C ALA A 170 3.03 8.99 -5.95
N GLU A 171 2.91 9.45 -7.18
CA GLU A 171 1.83 10.34 -7.58
C GLU A 171 0.62 9.48 -7.92
N THR A 172 -0.56 9.89 -7.46
CA THR A 172 -1.82 9.28 -7.89
C THR A 172 -1.95 9.50 -9.40
N PRO A 173 -1.91 8.44 -10.23
CA PRO A 173 -1.94 8.64 -11.67
C PRO A 173 -3.25 9.27 -12.14
N ASN A 174 -3.24 10.02 -13.24
CA ASN A 174 -4.48 10.41 -13.92
C ASN A 174 -5.09 9.22 -14.68
N VAL A 175 -6.32 9.38 -15.19
CA VAL A 175 -7.17 8.34 -15.84
C VAL A 175 -6.44 7.44 -16.86
N GLN A 176 -5.37 7.91 -17.52
CA GLN A 176 -4.51 7.13 -18.42
C GLN A 176 -3.97 5.82 -17.83
N PHE A 177 -3.79 5.74 -16.51
CA PHE A 177 -3.35 4.53 -15.83
C PHE A 177 -4.28 3.35 -16.11
N SER A 178 -5.60 3.58 -16.17
CA SER A 178 -6.61 2.56 -16.49
C SER A 178 -6.48 1.95 -17.89
N ILE A 179 -5.96 2.71 -18.86
CA ILE A 179 -5.74 2.26 -20.25
C ILE A 179 -4.51 1.36 -20.33
N LEU A 180 -3.45 1.69 -19.59
CA LEU A 180 -2.26 0.86 -19.49
C LEU A 180 -2.61 -0.54 -18.94
N PHE A 181 -3.50 -0.63 -17.95
CA PHE A 181 -4.02 -1.91 -17.45
C PHE A 181 -4.80 -2.71 -18.47
N LYS A 182 -5.52 -2.06 -19.38
CA LYS A 182 -6.29 -2.77 -20.40
C LYS A 182 -5.34 -3.59 -21.28
N LYS A 183 -4.25 -2.96 -21.74
CA LYS A 183 -3.17 -3.63 -22.48
C LYS A 183 -2.39 -4.64 -21.63
N PHE A 184 -2.16 -4.33 -20.35
CA PHE A 184 -1.41 -5.22 -19.45
C PHE A 184 -2.18 -6.50 -19.10
N LYS A 185 -3.52 -6.41 -18.95
CA LYS A 185 -4.39 -7.57 -18.74
C LYS A 185 -4.39 -8.51 -19.95
N GLU A 186 -4.42 -7.96 -21.17
CA GLU A 186 -4.30 -8.72 -22.42
C GLU A 186 -2.96 -9.48 -22.52
N GLN A 187 -1.88 -8.94 -21.94
CA GLN A 187 -0.57 -9.60 -21.92
C GLN A 187 -0.41 -10.61 -20.76
N LEU A 188 -1.02 -10.36 -19.60
CA LEU A 188 -0.94 -11.24 -18.43
C LEU A 188 -1.71 -12.55 -18.56
N GLU A 189 -2.68 -12.65 -19.47
CA GLU A 189 -3.33 -13.92 -19.83
C GLU A 189 -2.33 -14.96 -20.40
N TYR A 190 -1.11 -14.55 -20.76
CA TYR A 190 -0.04 -15.39 -21.30
C TYR A 190 1.14 -15.64 -20.35
N VAL A 191 1.18 -15.03 -19.16
CA VAL A 191 2.33 -15.13 -18.23
C VAL A 191 1.94 -15.95 -17.01
N ASN A 192 2.80 -16.87 -16.56
CA ASN A 192 2.55 -17.70 -15.38
C ASN A 192 2.58 -16.83 -14.10
N ILE A 193 1.39 -16.53 -13.57
CA ILE A 193 1.11 -15.45 -12.60
C ILE A 193 1.57 -15.77 -11.16
N SER A 194 2.14 -16.95 -10.90
CA SER A 194 2.32 -17.54 -9.56
C SER A 194 3.23 -16.80 -8.58
N SER A 195 4.05 -15.83 -9.03
CA SER A 195 5.02 -15.12 -8.19
C SER A 195 4.66 -13.66 -7.87
N ILE A 196 3.50 -13.17 -8.31
CA ILE A 196 3.17 -11.75 -8.20
C ILE A 196 2.43 -11.44 -6.89
N ALA A 197 3.18 -10.90 -5.93
CA ALA A 197 2.74 -10.39 -4.64
C ALA A 197 2.36 -11.46 -3.59
N GLN A 198 3.37 -11.91 -2.83
CA GLN A 198 3.22 -12.34 -1.43
C GLN A 198 4.19 -11.58 -0.52
#